data_AF-A0A950RF34-F1
#
_entry.id   AF-A0A950RF34-F1
#
_cell.length_a   1.000
_cell.length_b   1.000
_cell.length_c   1.000
_cell.angle_alpha   90.00
_cell.angle_beta   90.00
_cell.angle_gamma   90.00
#
_symmetry.space_group_name_H-M   'P 1'
#
loop_
_entity.id
_entity.type
_entity.pdbx_description
1 polymer ?
#
loop_
_entity_poly.entity_id
_entity_poly.type
_entity_poly.pdbx_seq_one_letter_code
_entity_poly.pdbx_strand_id
1 'polypeptide(L)'
;KLKRNRGRRGLDMLRRMQNNPKVELQMHEANLPELRDVAKVDERLVVLAKALGARVVTNDFNLNKIAQLQGVEVINLNEVANALKSVALPGEALPVLLVRQGDQFGQGVGYLDDGTMVVVEQGRSLIGQEVNITVTSVLQTPAGRMIFGRIDPSNRPPAPSTLARAPEARQAETPS
;
A
#
# COMPACT_ATOMS: atom_id res chain seq x y z
N LYS A 1 13.38 32.15 1.22
CA LYS A 1 13.66 31.44 -0.06
C LYS A 1 12.71 30.23 -0.28
N LEU A 2 12.43 29.41 0.73
CA LEU A 2 11.60 28.20 0.60
C LEU A 2 10.10 28.43 0.28
N LYS A 3 9.45 29.47 0.83
CA LYS A 3 8.05 29.83 0.50
C LYS A 3 7.88 30.25 -0.98
N ARG A 4 8.85 31.00 -1.51
CA ARG A 4 8.83 31.51 -2.90
C ARG A 4 8.99 30.39 -3.94
N ASN A 5 9.84 29.39 -3.66
CA ASN A 5 9.98 28.22 -4.52
C ASN A 5 8.73 27.33 -4.53
N ARG A 6 8.06 27.17 -3.37
CA ARG A 6 6.78 26.44 -3.27
C ARG A 6 5.67 27.14 -4.05
N GLY A 7 5.57 28.46 -3.95
CA GLY A 7 4.60 29.25 -4.71
C GLY A 7 4.80 29.12 -6.23
N ARG A 8 6.04 29.21 -6.72
CA ARG A 8 6.35 29.01 -8.14
C ARG A 8 5.92 27.62 -8.63
N ARG A 9 6.27 26.58 -7.86
CA ARG A 9 5.90 25.20 -8.19
C ARG A 9 4.39 25.00 -8.24
N GLY A 10 3.63 25.64 -7.36
CA GLY A 10 2.16 25.62 -7.40
C GLY A 10 1.61 26.23 -8.69
N LEU A 11 2.12 27.39 -9.10
CA LEU A 11 1.73 28.02 -10.35
C LEU A 11 2.11 27.19 -11.58
N ASP A 12 3.28 26.55 -11.56
CA ASP A 12 3.72 25.64 -12.62
C ASP A 12 2.76 24.42 -12.73
N MET A 13 2.26 23.90 -11.61
CA MET A 13 1.25 22.82 -11.61
C MET A 13 -0.09 23.28 -12.18
N LEU A 14 -0.56 24.47 -11.81
CA LEU A 14 -1.79 25.04 -12.36
C LEU A 14 -1.70 25.19 -13.88
N ARG A 15 -0.56 25.68 -14.40
CA ARG A 15 -0.32 25.76 -15.86
C ARG A 15 -0.35 24.39 -16.53
N ARG A 16 0.22 23.36 -15.90
CA ARG A 16 0.16 21.98 -16.43
C ARG A 16 -1.26 21.43 -16.43
N MET A 17 -2.03 21.69 -15.39
CA MET A 17 -3.44 21.29 -15.31
C MET A 17 -4.27 21.99 -16.39
N GLN A 18 -4.06 23.29 -16.59
CA GLN A 18 -4.74 24.07 -17.62
C GLN A 18 -4.50 23.55 -19.04
N ASN A 19 -3.30 23.02 -19.31
CA ASN A 19 -2.94 22.47 -20.62
C ASN A 19 -3.26 20.97 -20.78
N ASN A 20 -3.84 20.33 -19.76
CA ASN A 20 -4.17 18.91 -19.82
C ASN A 20 -5.62 18.72 -20.30
N PRO A 21 -5.84 18.11 -21.48
CA PRO A 21 -7.19 17.94 -22.03
C PRO A 21 -8.08 16.99 -21.22
N LYS A 22 -7.50 16.23 -20.27
CA LYS A 22 -8.24 15.33 -19.36
C LYS A 22 -8.70 16.01 -18.08
N VAL A 23 -8.35 17.28 -17.87
CA VAL A 23 -8.65 18.02 -16.63
C VAL A 23 -9.38 19.30 -16.99
N GLU A 24 -10.62 19.43 -16.51
CA GLU A 24 -11.32 20.71 -16.53
C GLU A 24 -10.85 21.56 -15.34
N LEU A 25 -10.27 22.73 -15.62
CA LEU A 25 -9.81 23.66 -14.60
C LEU A 25 -10.61 24.96 -14.67
N GLN A 26 -11.36 25.24 -13.61
CA GLN A 26 -12.11 26.49 -13.46
C GLN A 26 -11.59 27.30 -12.28
N MET A 27 -11.34 28.60 -12.50
CA MET A 27 -11.09 29.55 -11.43
C MET A 27 -12.43 30.01 -10.86
N HIS A 28 -12.72 29.66 -9.60
CA HIS A 28 -13.98 29.98 -8.96
C HIS A 28 -13.81 31.21 -8.05
N GLU A 29 -14.43 32.34 -8.41
CA GLU A 29 -14.32 33.58 -7.62
C GLU A 29 -15.15 33.54 -6.32
N ALA A 30 -16.00 32.52 -6.16
CA ALA A 30 -16.69 32.19 -4.91
C ALA A 30 -17.46 33.37 -4.30
N ASN A 31 -18.40 33.93 -5.07
CA ASN A 31 -19.32 34.97 -4.62
C ASN A 31 -20.56 34.38 -3.92
N LEU A 32 -20.34 33.63 -2.84
CA LEU A 32 -21.42 33.09 -2.02
C LEU A 32 -21.70 34.03 -0.82
N PRO A 33 -22.98 34.29 -0.47
CA PRO A 33 -23.32 35.07 0.72
C PRO A 33 -22.69 34.49 2.01
N GLU A 34 -22.67 33.17 2.13
CA GLU A 34 -22.11 32.41 3.26
C GLU A 34 -20.61 32.59 3.45
N LEU A 35 -19.88 33.09 2.43
CA LEU A 35 -18.44 33.33 2.49
C LEU A 35 -18.07 34.76 2.92
N ARG A 36 -19.04 35.68 3.03
CA ARG A 36 -18.78 37.10 3.31
C ARG A 36 -18.17 37.32 4.70
N ASP A 37 -18.63 36.56 5.69
CA ASP A 37 -18.22 36.73 7.10
C ASP A 37 -17.19 35.68 7.55
N VAL A 38 -16.75 34.79 6.65
CA VAL A 38 -15.79 33.72 6.97
C VAL A 38 -14.38 34.24 6.77
N ALA A 39 -13.68 34.52 7.88
CA ALA A 39 -12.32 35.08 7.84
C ALA A 39 -11.25 34.03 7.50
N LYS A 40 -11.42 32.77 7.92
CA LYS A 40 -10.41 31.74 7.73
C LYS A 40 -10.54 31.07 6.37
N VAL A 41 -9.43 30.99 5.65
CA VAL A 41 -9.35 30.35 4.33
C VAL A 41 -9.84 28.90 4.39
N ASP A 42 -9.46 28.15 5.42
CA ASP A 42 -9.84 26.75 5.59
C ASP A 42 -11.36 26.58 5.69
N GLU A 43 -12.03 27.41 6.49
CA GLU A 43 -13.48 27.42 6.62
C GLU A 43 -14.15 27.83 5.28
N ARG A 44 -13.57 28.80 4.56
CA ARG A 44 -14.07 29.19 3.23
C ARG A 44 -14.00 28.05 2.21
N LEU A 45 -12.92 27.26 2.22
CA LEU A 45 -12.76 26.12 1.32
C LEU A 45 -13.83 25.05 1.60
N VAL A 46 -14.14 24.79 2.87
CA VAL A 46 -15.16 23.83 3.27
C VAL A 46 -16.56 24.29 2.88
N VAL A 47 -16.91 25.55 3.16
CA VAL A 47 -18.21 26.13 2.77
C VAL A 47 -18.39 26.10 1.26
N LEU A 48 -17.38 26.50 0.49
CA LEU A 48 -17.43 26.46 -0.97
C LEU A 48 -17.61 25.02 -1.49
N ALA A 49 -16.83 24.06 -0.98
CA ALA A 49 -16.94 22.67 -1.39
C ALA A 49 -18.34 22.11 -1.09
N LYS A 50 -18.90 22.45 0.07
CA LYS A 50 -20.27 22.05 0.45
C LYS A 50 -21.32 22.63 -0.49
N ALA A 51 -21.24 23.92 -0.79
CA ALA A 51 -22.18 24.59 -1.69
C ALA A 51 -22.12 24.04 -3.12
N LEU A 52 -20.96 23.57 -3.57
CA LEU A 52 -20.76 22.98 -4.89
C LEU A 52 -21.01 21.46 -4.93
N GLY A 53 -21.27 20.81 -3.79
CA GLY A 53 -21.30 19.34 -3.70
C GLY A 53 -19.96 18.70 -4.08
N ALA A 54 -18.85 19.42 -3.90
CA ALA A 54 -17.51 19.02 -4.28
C ALA A 54 -16.72 18.41 -3.12
N ARG A 55 -15.58 17.80 -3.45
CA ARG A 55 -14.63 17.23 -2.48
C ARG A 55 -13.45 18.18 -2.27
N VAL A 56 -12.91 18.20 -1.06
CA VAL A 56 -11.66 18.93 -0.76
C VAL A 56 -10.47 18.00 -0.99
N VAL A 57 -9.55 18.39 -1.87
CA VAL A 57 -8.25 17.70 -2.02
C VAL A 57 -7.21 18.48 -1.23
N THR A 58 -6.59 17.85 -0.23
CA THR A 58 -5.61 18.53 0.62
C THR A 58 -4.57 17.57 1.19
N ASN A 59 -3.52 18.15 1.75
CA ASN A 59 -2.49 17.47 2.52
C ASN A 59 -2.48 18.00 3.98
N ASP A 60 -3.36 18.97 4.29
CA ASP A 60 -3.50 19.57 5.60
C ASP A 60 -4.44 18.75 6.49
N PHE A 61 -3.93 18.33 7.64
CA PHE A 61 -4.65 17.49 8.59
C PHE A 61 -5.79 18.22 9.32
N ASN A 62 -5.62 19.51 9.62
CA ASN A 62 -6.63 20.30 10.32
C ASN A 62 -7.80 20.62 9.39
N LEU A 63 -7.51 21.01 8.14
CA LEU A 63 -8.55 21.21 7.13
C LEU A 63 -9.33 19.91 6.89
N ASN A 64 -8.65 18.75 6.86
CA ASN A 64 -9.31 17.45 6.76
C ASN A 64 -10.34 17.23 7.89
N LYS A 65 -9.94 17.45 9.15
CA LYS A 65 -10.84 17.30 10.31
C LYS A 65 -12.05 18.24 10.25
N ILE A 66 -11.82 19.51 9.92
CA ILE A 66 -12.90 20.51 9.86
C ILE A 66 -13.88 20.16 8.74
N ALA A 67 -13.38 19.79 7.56
CA ALA A 67 -14.19 19.41 6.41
C ALA A 67 -15.09 18.19 6.72
N GLN A 68 -14.51 17.14 7.31
CA GLN A 68 -15.26 15.94 7.71
C GLN A 68 -16.36 16.25 8.72
N LEU A 69 -16.08 17.08 9.73
CA LEU A 69 -17.07 17.50 10.72
C LEU A 69 -18.25 18.26 10.09
N GLN A 70 -18.03 18.96 8.98
CA GLN A 70 -19.08 19.69 8.26
C GLN A 70 -19.78 18.87 7.17
N GLY A 71 -19.44 17.57 7.06
CA GLY A 71 -20.02 16.64 6.10
C GLY A 71 -19.46 16.79 4.68
N VAL A 72 -18.27 17.37 4.52
CA VAL A 72 -17.58 17.50 3.23
C VAL A 72 -16.56 16.38 3.08
N GLU A 73 -16.65 15.63 1.98
CA GLU A 73 -15.70 14.56 1.68
C GLU A 73 -14.31 15.12 1.35
N VAL A 74 -13.27 14.44 1.85
CA VAL A 74 -11.88 14.87 1.71
C VAL A 74 -11.05 13.78 1.05
N ILE A 75 -10.23 14.18 0.08
CA ILE A 75 -9.18 13.34 -0.51
C ILE A 75 -7.84 13.82 0.05
N ASN A 76 -7.27 13.02 0.95
CA ASN A 76 -5.96 13.31 1.52
C ASN A 76 -4.85 12.65 0.69
N LEU A 77 -3.97 13.47 0.08
CA LEU A 77 -2.91 12.94 -0.78
C LEU A 77 -1.93 12.01 -0.05
N ASN A 78 -1.75 12.18 1.26
CA ASN A 78 -0.93 11.27 2.05
C ASN A 78 -1.60 9.89 2.22
N GLU A 79 -2.92 9.86 2.38
CA GLU A 79 -3.69 8.61 2.47
C GLU A 79 -3.71 7.88 1.12
N VAL A 80 -3.92 8.63 0.03
CA VAL A 80 -3.81 8.08 -1.33
C VAL A 80 -2.43 7.48 -1.58
N ALA A 81 -1.36 8.23 -1.24
CA ALA A 81 0.01 7.73 -1.39
C ALA A 81 0.29 6.48 -0.53
N ASN A 82 -0.32 6.39 0.66
CA ASN A 82 -0.20 5.20 1.50
C ASN A 82 -1.02 4.01 0.96
N ALA A 83 -2.20 4.25 0.38
CA ALA A 83 -3.04 3.22 -0.23
C ALA A 83 -2.41 2.63 -1.50
N LEU A 84 -1.54 3.38 -2.17
CA LEU A 84 -0.75 2.91 -3.32
C LEU A 84 0.50 2.10 -2.93
N LYS A 85 0.85 2.05 -1.64
CA LYS A 85 1.92 1.15 -1.18
C LYS A 85 1.38 -0.28 -1.25
N SER A 86 2.20 -1.23 -1.65
CA SER A 86 1.87 -2.65 -1.48
C SER A 86 1.70 -2.89 0.02
N VAL A 87 0.47 -3.06 0.50
CA VAL A 87 0.19 -3.27 1.92
C VAL A 87 -0.23 -4.71 2.10
N ALA A 88 0.43 -5.39 3.02
CA ALA A 88 -0.02 -6.62 3.63
C ALA A 88 -0.71 -6.22 4.94
N LEU A 89 -2.03 -6.06 4.95
CA LEU A 89 -2.80 -5.71 6.14
C LEU A 89 -2.99 -6.95 7.03
N PRO A 90 -3.10 -6.80 8.37
CA PRO A 90 -3.47 -7.91 9.24
C PRO A 90 -4.71 -8.65 8.74
N GLY A 91 -4.61 -9.97 8.60
CA GLY A 91 -5.66 -10.84 8.06
C GLY A 91 -5.55 -11.14 6.57
N GLU A 92 -4.74 -10.40 5.81
CA GLU A 92 -4.53 -10.69 4.39
C GLU A 92 -3.55 -11.85 4.19
N ALA A 93 -3.77 -12.61 3.12
CA ALA A 93 -2.86 -13.66 2.69
C ALA A 93 -1.83 -13.10 1.71
N LEU A 94 -0.55 -13.45 1.90
CA LEU A 94 0.50 -13.15 0.93
C LEU A 94 1.46 -14.32 0.72
N PRO A 95 1.96 -14.55 -0.51
CA PRO A 95 3.08 -15.45 -0.74
C PRO A 95 4.39 -14.79 -0.31
N VAL A 96 5.26 -15.56 0.34
CA VAL A 96 6.60 -15.13 0.75
C VAL A 96 7.60 -16.26 0.55
N LEU A 97 8.69 -15.98 -0.16
CA LEU A 97 9.86 -16.86 -0.19
C LEU A 97 10.66 -16.68 1.10
N LEU A 98 10.79 -17.76 1.87
CA LEU A 98 11.61 -17.75 3.09
C LEU A 98 13.08 -17.90 2.72
N VAL A 99 13.89 -16.88 2.98
CA VAL A 99 15.30 -16.85 2.57
C VAL A 99 16.27 -17.22 3.68
N ARG A 100 15.88 -17.00 4.95
CA ARG A 100 16.77 -17.27 6.10
C ARG A 100 16.01 -17.57 7.40
N GLN A 101 16.75 -18.04 8.40
CA GLN A 101 16.24 -18.22 9.77
C GLN A 101 16.01 -16.85 10.43
N GLY A 102 14.92 -16.73 11.19
CA GLY A 102 14.66 -15.56 12.02
C GLY A 102 15.35 -15.62 13.37
N ASP A 103 15.22 -14.53 14.14
CA ASP A 103 15.91 -14.38 15.42
C ASP A 103 15.33 -15.29 16.51
N GLN A 104 14.02 -15.54 16.49
CA GLN A 104 13.39 -16.45 17.46
C GLN A 104 13.29 -17.88 16.92
N PHE A 105 13.26 -18.85 17.85
CA PHE A 105 13.16 -20.26 17.50
C PHE A 105 11.92 -20.54 16.65
N GLY A 106 12.15 -21.20 15.50
CA GLY A 106 11.09 -21.56 14.57
C GLY A 106 10.72 -20.48 13.56
N GLN A 107 11.26 -19.27 13.64
CA GLN A 107 10.96 -18.22 12.66
C GLN A 107 11.71 -18.42 11.33
N GLY A 108 11.02 -18.08 10.25
CA GLY A 108 11.61 -17.83 8.93
C GLY A 108 11.51 -16.34 8.58
N VAL A 109 12.42 -15.85 7.76
CA VAL A 109 12.42 -14.46 7.27
C VAL A 109 12.45 -14.47 5.75
N GLY A 110 11.56 -13.68 5.15
CA GLY A 110 11.51 -13.37 3.73
C GLY A 110 11.48 -11.85 3.50
N TYR A 111 11.42 -11.46 2.24
CA TYR A 111 11.34 -10.06 1.83
C TYR A 111 10.32 -9.93 0.71
N LEU A 112 9.58 -8.82 0.70
CA LEU A 112 8.79 -8.40 -0.46
C LEU A 112 9.69 -7.72 -1.49
N ASP A 113 9.16 -7.54 -2.71
CA ASP A 113 9.87 -6.90 -3.82
C ASP A 113 10.33 -5.46 -3.49
N ASP A 114 9.64 -4.78 -2.58
CA ASP A 114 9.97 -3.43 -2.12
C ASP A 114 11.01 -3.42 -0.99
N GLY A 115 11.52 -4.58 -0.58
CA GLY A 115 12.49 -4.75 0.49
C GLY A 115 11.89 -4.83 1.90
N THR A 116 10.56 -4.79 2.05
CA THR A 116 9.90 -4.96 3.35
C THR A 116 10.22 -6.35 3.92
N MET A 117 10.75 -6.40 5.14
CA MET A 117 11.08 -7.65 5.80
C MET A 117 9.82 -8.33 6.35
N VAL A 118 9.65 -9.61 6.04
CA VAL A 118 8.53 -10.42 6.52
C VAL A 118 9.06 -11.53 7.44
N VAL A 119 8.59 -11.54 8.69
CA VAL A 119 8.93 -12.54 9.70
C VAL A 119 7.76 -13.51 9.86
N VAL A 120 8.02 -14.79 9.67
CA VAL A 120 6.99 -15.84 9.63
C VAL A 120 7.20 -16.83 10.78
N GLU A 121 6.20 -16.95 11.64
CA GLU A 121 6.21 -17.96 12.71
C GLU A 121 6.16 -19.38 12.11
N GLN A 122 6.91 -20.31 12.71
CA GLN A 122 7.06 -21.70 12.23
C GLN A 122 7.61 -21.84 10.79
N GLY A 123 8.19 -20.77 10.22
CA GLY A 123 8.78 -20.77 8.88
C GLY A 123 10.14 -21.48 8.76
N ARG A 124 10.82 -21.81 9.87
CA ARG A 124 12.21 -22.31 9.85
C ARG A 124 12.41 -23.56 8.98
N SER A 125 11.48 -24.51 9.00
CA SER A 125 11.57 -25.75 8.23
C SER A 125 11.27 -25.57 6.73
N LEU A 126 10.75 -24.41 6.34
CA LEU A 126 10.32 -24.09 4.99
C LEU A 126 11.24 -23.05 4.32
N ILE A 127 12.45 -22.84 4.87
CA ILE A 127 13.45 -21.99 4.24
C ILE A 127 13.82 -22.54 2.86
N GLY A 128 13.89 -21.66 1.88
CA GLY A 128 14.06 -21.98 0.46
C GLY A 128 12.74 -22.25 -0.27
N GLN A 129 11.60 -22.22 0.41
CA GLN A 129 10.28 -22.44 -0.18
C GLN A 129 9.43 -21.17 -0.14
N GLU A 130 8.58 -21.02 -1.15
CA GLU A 130 7.52 -20.02 -1.17
C GLU A 130 6.32 -20.55 -0.38
N VAL A 131 5.88 -19.77 0.61
CA VAL A 131 4.79 -20.12 1.51
C VAL A 131 3.73 -19.03 1.51
N ASN A 132 2.46 -19.41 1.54
CA ASN A 132 1.38 -18.48 1.76
C ASN A 132 1.19 -18.26 3.26
N ILE A 133 1.25 -17.01 3.67
CA ILE A 133 1.11 -16.59 5.08
C ILE A 133 -0.10 -15.70 5.24
N THR A 134 -0.71 -15.74 6.42
CA THR A 134 -1.64 -14.70 6.87
C THR A 134 -0.88 -13.69 7.71
N VAL A 135 -1.02 -12.40 7.38
CA VAL A 135 -0.42 -11.32 8.16
C VAL A 135 -1.07 -11.27 9.55
N THR A 136 -0.27 -11.27 10.59
CA THR A 136 -0.74 -11.08 11.97
C THR A 136 -0.57 -9.65 12.44
N SER A 137 0.53 -8.99 12.07
CA SER A 137 0.79 -7.60 12.44
C SER A 137 1.80 -6.93 11.53
N VAL A 138 1.80 -5.59 11.52
CA VAL A 138 2.77 -4.77 10.79
C VAL A 138 3.41 -3.81 11.78
N LEU A 139 4.74 -3.80 11.83
CA LEU A 139 5.53 -2.94 12.69
C LEU A 139 6.34 -1.94 11.85
N GLN A 140 6.26 -0.67 12.22
CA GLN A 140 7.14 0.36 11.65
C GLN A 140 8.39 0.49 12.53
N THR A 141 9.57 0.32 11.95
CA THR A 141 10.86 0.50 12.62
C THR A 141 11.65 1.66 11.96
N PRO A 142 12.72 2.17 12.62
CA PRO A 142 13.60 3.17 12.01
C PRO A 142 14.27 2.71 10.71
N ALA A 143 14.51 1.41 10.55
CA ALA A 143 15.12 0.82 9.36
C ALA A 143 14.12 0.54 8.22
N GLY A 144 12.82 0.70 8.49
CA GLY A 144 11.76 0.42 7.52
C GLY A 144 10.58 -0.30 8.14
N ARG A 145 9.72 -0.83 7.29
CA ARG A 145 8.54 -1.61 7.68
C ARG A 145 8.91 -3.07 7.87
N MET A 146 8.31 -3.72 8.85
CA MET A 146 8.41 -5.14 9.11
C MET A 146 6.99 -5.74 9.19
N ILE A 147 6.77 -6.87 8.54
CA ILE A 147 5.50 -7.61 8.55
C ILE A 147 5.71 -8.89 9.34
N PHE A 148 4.73 -9.26 10.16
CA PHE A 148 4.70 -10.55 10.85
C PHE A 148 3.53 -11.37 10.32
N GLY A 149 3.73 -12.68 10.16
CA GLY A 149 2.68 -13.57 9.70
C GLY A 149 2.84 -15.00 10.19
N ARG A 150 1.81 -15.80 9.93
CA ARG A 150 1.77 -17.24 10.19
C ARG A 150 1.47 -17.99 8.91
N ILE A 151 2.05 -19.17 8.76
CA ILE A 151 1.77 -20.04 7.60
C ILE A 151 0.29 -20.41 7.61
N ASP A 152 -0.37 -20.28 6.45
CA ASP A 152 -1.70 -20.79 6.25
C ASP A 152 -1.62 -22.28 5.82
N PRO A 153 -2.01 -23.25 6.67
CA PRO A 153 -1.91 -24.66 6.35
C PRO A 153 -2.85 -25.11 5.23
N SER A 154 -3.84 -24.29 4.84
CA SER A 154 -4.76 -24.61 3.75
C SER A 154 -4.15 -24.40 2.35
N ASN A 155 -3.01 -23.73 2.26
CA ASN A 155 -2.44 -23.25 1.00
C ASN A 155 -1.01 -23.77 0.78
N ARG A 156 -0.86 -25.09 0.91
CA ARG A 156 0.41 -25.80 0.66
C ARG A 156 0.69 -25.81 -0.85
N PRO A 157 1.91 -25.47 -1.31
CA PRO A 157 2.25 -25.65 -2.71
C PRO A 157 2.03 -27.12 -3.11
N PRO A 158 1.52 -27.39 -4.33
CA PRO A 158 1.27 -28.75 -4.78
C PRO A 158 2.57 -29.55 -4.69
N ALA A 159 2.48 -30.78 -4.18
CA ALA A 159 3.64 -31.66 -4.07
C ALA A 159 4.34 -31.79 -5.42
N PRO A 160 5.69 -31.81 -5.48
CA PRO A 160 6.39 -32.04 -6.73
C PRO A 160 5.92 -33.37 -7.32
N SER A 161 5.39 -33.34 -8.54
CA SER A 161 4.86 -34.52 -9.23
C SER A 161 5.96 -35.55 -9.41
N THR A 162 5.84 -36.70 -8.75
CA THR A 162 6.66 -37.89 -8.93
C THR A 162 6.34 -38.59 -10.25
N LEU A 163 6.64 -37.95 -11.39
CA LEU A 163 6.58 -38.55 -12.71
C LEU A 163 7.98 -38.63 -13.34
N ALA A 164 8.77 -39.56 -12.81
CA ALA A 164 9.83 -40.25 -13.55
C ALA A 164 10.38 -41.44 -12.71
N ARG A 165 9.55 -42.44 -12.44
CA ARG A 165 10.08 -43.81 -12.23
C ARG A 165 10.05 -44.49 -13.59
N ALA A 166 11.20 -44.56 -14.25
CA ALA A 166 11.40 -45.40 -15.42
C ALA A 166 11.21 -46.88 -15.04
N PRO A 167 10.62 -47.71 -15.91
CA PRO A 167 10.42 -49.12 -15.61
C PRO A 167 11.75 -49.89 -15.66
N GLU A 168 11.89 -50.83 -14.73
CA GLU A 168 12.98 -51.80 -14.67
C GLU A 168 13.12 -52.56 -16.00
N ALA A 169 14.27 -52.43 -16.65
CA ALA A 169 14.62 -53.25 -17.80
C ALA A 169 14.93 -54.68 -17.33
N ARG A 170 14.15 -55.61 -17.87
CA ARG A 170 14.22 -57.06 -17.64
C ARG A 170 15.59 -57.62 -18.01
N GLN A 171 16.02 -58.56 -17.20
CA GLN A 171 17.18 -59.44 -17.37
C GLN A 171 17.18 -60.07 -18.77
N ALA A 172 18.30 -59.93 -19.49
CA ALA A 172 18.59 -60.76 -20.65
C ALA A 172 19.37 -61.99 -20.15
N GLU A 173 18.72 -63.14 -20.29
CA GLU A 173 19.31 -64.47 -20.15
C GLU A 173 20.52 -64.60 -21.09
N THR A 174 21.64 -65.11 -20.57
CA THR A 174 22.60 -65.86 -21.38
C THR A 174 22.26 -67.34 -21.19
N PRO A 175 22.25 -68.15 -22.27
CA PRO A 175 23.19 -69.27 -22.21
C PRO A 175 23.85 -69.66 -23.55
N SER A 176 25.09 -70.14 -23.36
CA SER A 176 25.95 -71.00 -24.18
C SER A 176 26.54 -70.46 -25.47
#